data_AF-A0A8J3H9I4-F1
#
_entry.id   AF-A0A8J3H9I4-F1
#
_cell.length_a   1.000
_cell.length_b   1.000
_cell.length_c   1.000
_cell.angle_alpha   90.00
_cell.angle_beta   90.00
_cell.angle_gamma   90.00
#
_symmetry.space_group_name_H-M   'P 1'
#
loop_
_entity.id
_entity.type
_entity.pdbx_description
1 polymer ?
#
loop_
_entity_poly.entity_id
_entity_poly.type
_entity_poly.pdbx_seq_one_letter_code
_entity_poly.pdbx_strand_id
1 'polypeptide(L)'
;MFDKFRQSQAAAESGQTDRGMMLDHAAPGHAAVNEPEADQPELTARYAEPAAEPNHPSSQQRRRILNEISQQAHRTLLEALNLSALKQASEADIRKEISDIVKEIAPNQSIVLSRSDRDQIIDRLFHEVTGFGPLEVLIKDDTISDILVNGPDRVYVEQNGMLIKTDVQFTDDTHLRRILQKIVSMAGRRIDEMNPYVDARLPDGSRLNAMIPPVAVDGTLISIRKFRQDRLSIKQLIAYGALSENMASYLSASVACRLNIIISGGTGSGKTTLLNALSSFIHPRERVLTVEDTAELNLQRDHVGRMESRPPNIEGRGAVTQRDCLRNALRMRPDRIIVGETRGDEVIDMLQAMNTGHDGSMTTIHANSARDATSRLENMVALAGFDMPLGALRRQIASAVNLFIQVNRMQDGTRRITSITEVTGCEGEVLSMQELFTFEHTGTSPDGRVEGRFRTTGVRSHFTDRFKRWGVDLPELLYKDDIA
;
A
#
# COMPACT_ATOMS: atom_id res chain seq x y z
N MET A 1 21.53 13.75 77.24
CA MET A 1 20.23 13.91 76.55
C MET A 1 20.41 13.67 75.04
N PHE A 2 21.07 12.55 74.76
CA PHE A 2 21.52 11.96 73.50
C PHE A 2 22.24 10.72 74.03
N ASP A 3 21.68 9.54 73.84
CA ASP A 3 22.27 8.29 74.28
C ASP A 3 21.57 7.19 73.46
N LYS A 4 22.20 6.11 73.00
CA LYS A 4 23.59 5.66 72.95
C LYS A 4 23.50 4.24 72.37
N PHE A 5 24.52 3.85 71.61
CA PHE A 5 25.15 2.53 71.63
C PHE A 5 24.33 1.22 71.52
N ARG A 6 24.70 0.48 70.47
CA ARG A 6 25.34 -0.86 70.51
C ARG A 6 24.53 -2.10 70.91
N GLN A 7 24.67 -3.09 70.01
CA GLN A 7 25.02 -4.49 70.26
C GLN A 7 24.07 -5.41 71.05
N SER A 8 23.47 -6.32 70.27
CA SER A 8 23.60 -7.79 70.35
C SER A 8 23.01 -8.60 71.52
N GLN A 9 22.49 -9.77 71.10
CA GLN A 9 22.29 -11.06 71.80
C GLN A 9 21.03 -11.17 72.69
N ALA A 10 20.11 -12.09 72.34
CA ALA A 10 20.00 -13.50 72.78
C ALA A 10 19.26 -13.58 74.14
N ALA A 11 18.47 -14.58 74.53
CA ALA A 11 18.27 -15.97 74.14
C ALA A 11 16.94 -16.48 74.75
N ALA A 12 16.48 -17.65 74.33
CA ALA A 12 15.66 -18.67 75.02
C ALA A 12 14.83 -19.39 73.93
N GLU A 13 14.75 -20.71 73.80
CA GLU A 13 15.05 -21.80 74.70
C GLU A 13 15.21 -23.10 73.88
N SER A 14 15.94 -24.03 74.49
CA SER A 14 16.31 -25.37 74.04
C SER A 14 15.18 -26.41 74.06
N GLY A 15 15.29 -27.43 73.19
CA GLY A 15 14.60 -28.73 73.34
C GLY A 15 14.44 -29.50 72.02
N GLN A 16 15.54 -29.98 71.42
CA GLN A 16 15.95 -31.40 71.39
C GLN A 16 15.06 -32.38 70.59
N THR A 17 15.63 -32.92 69.51
CA THR A 17 15.81 -34.34 69.13
C THR A 17 16.28 -34.35 67.66
N ASP A 18 17.16 -35.19 67.15
CA ASP A 18 18.18 -36.10 67.66
C ASP A 18 19.05 -36.48 66.42
N ARG A 19 20.35 -36.73 66.65
CA ARG A 19 21.31 -37.51 65.83
C ARG A 19 21.59 -37.20 64.35
N GLY A 20 22.89 -37.04 64.06
CA GLY A 20 23.53 -37.67 62.91
C GLY A 20 24.67 -36.89 62.24
N MET A 21 25.88 -36.98 62.81
CA MET A 21 27.12 -36.46 62.21
C MET A 21 27.62 -37.34 61.04
N MET A 22 28.18 -36.64 60.03
CA MET A 22 29.40 -36.93 59.25
C MET A 22 29.51 -38.27 58.50
N LEU A 23 29.81 -38.20 57.20
CA LEU A 23 31.20 -38.25 56.72
C LEU A 23 31.31 -37.91 55.23
N ASP A 24 32.48 -37.36 54.93
CA ASP A 24 33.07 -36.86 53.70
C ASP A 24 33.11 -37.90 52.54
N HIS A 25 32.92 -37.47 51.29
CA HIS A 25 33.58 -38.08 50.13
C HIS A 25 33.53 -37.23 48.84
N ALA A 26 34.66 -37.29 48.15
CA ALA A 26 35.09 -36.57 46.96
C ALA A 26 34.28 -36.80 45.66
N ALA A 27 34.60 -35.95 44.68
CA ALA A 27 34.12 -35.80 43.29
C ALA A 27 33.84 -37.09 42.49
N PRO A 28 33.01 -36.98 41.43
CA PRO A 28 33.53 -36.93 40.04
C PRO A 28 32.74 -35.92 39.18
N GLY A 29 33.16 -35.43 38.01
CA GLY A 29 33.93 -36.03 36.91
C GLY A 29 33.07 -35.90 35.64
N HIS A 30 33.51 -35.05 34.70
CA HIS A 30 32.87 -34.84 33.40
C HIS A 30 32.83 -36.13 32.57
N ALA A 31 31.66 -36.46 32.01
CA ALA A 31 31.51 -37.43 30.94
C ALA A 31 30.94 -36.72 29.71
N ALA A 32 31.75 -36.69 28.65
CA ALA A 32 31.38 -36.22 27.32
C ALA A 32 30.54 -37.29 26.59
N VAL A 33 29.48 -36.86 25.91
CA VAL A 33 28.78 -37.66 24.91
C VAL A 33 28.78 -36.84 23.61
N ASN A 34 29.41 -37.42 22.58
CA ASN A 34 29.52 -36.89 21.23
C ASN A 34 28.15 -36.93 20.53
N GLU A 35 27.68 -35.78 20.03
CA GLU A 35 26.66 -35.70 18.99
C GLU A 35 27.33 -35.44 17.63
N PRO A 36 26.87 -36.07 16.54
CA PRO A 36 27.50 -35.94 15.22
C PRO A 36 27.19 -34.59 14.57
N GLU A 37 28.23 -33.93 14.06
CA GLU A 37 28.17 -32.75 13.20
C GLU A 37 27.30 -33.04 11.95
N ALA A 38 26.14 -32.37 11.89
CA ALA A 38 25.33 -32.30 10.68
C ALA A 38 25.83 -31.12 9.83
N ASP A 39 26.45 -31.48 8.71
CA ASP A 39 26.95 -30.62 7.64
C ASP A 39 25.82 -29.72 7.10
N GLN A 40 25.81 -28.44 7.51
CA GLN A 40 24.91 -27.43 6.98
C GLN A 40 25.58 -26.78 5.77
N PRO A 41 25.02 -26.87 4.54
CA PRO A 41 25.61 -26.21 3.39
C PRO A 41 25.46 -24.69 3.54
N GLU A 42 26.59 -23.99 3.71
CA GLU A 42 26.69 -22.54 3.61
C GLU A 42 26.26 -22.07 2.21
N LEU A 43 25.00 -21.66 2.07
CA LEU A 43 24.52 -20.87 0.94
C LEU A 43 25.05 -19.44 1.06
N THR A 44 26.36 -19.26 0.85
CA THR A 44 26.93 -17.94 0.57
C THR A 44 26.67 -17.60 -0.88
N ALA A 45 25.46 -17.10 -1.15
CA ALA A 45 25.20 -16.37 -2.39
C ALA A 45 26.13 -15.16 -2.43
N ARG A 46 27.22 -15.28 -3.20
CA ARG A 46 28.11 -14.17 -3.53
C ARG A 46 27.28 -13.14 -4.30
N TYR A 47 26.82 -12.10 -3.60
CA TYR A 47 26.37 -10.88 -4.25
C TYR A 47 27.58 -10.30 -4.97
N ALA A 48 27.61 -10.45 -6.29
CA ALA A 48 28.56 -9.73 -7.13
C ALA A 48 28.23 -8.24 -7.00
N GLU A 49 29.13 -7.48 -6.37
CA GLU A 49 29.07 -6.03 -6.39
C GLU A 49 29.05 -5.56 -7.86
N PRO A 50 28.17 -4.61 -8.23
CA PRO A 50 28.23 -4.03 -9.56
C PRO A 50 29.59 -3.37 -9.76
N ALA A 51 30.22 -3.66 -10.89
CA ALA A 51 31.51 -3.08 -11.26
C ALA A 51 31.44 -1.55 -11.21
N ALA A 52 32.23 -0.96 -10.32
CA ALA A 52 32.39 0.49 -10.24
C ALA A 52 32.94 1.04 -11.57
N GLU A 53 32.24 2.01 -12.15
CA GLU A 53 32.75 2.75 -13.31
C GLU A 53 34.05 3.50 -12.97
N PRO A 54 34.92 3.77 -13.96
CA PRO A 54 36.21 4.43 -13.73
C PRO A 54 36.04 5.84 -13.17
N ASN A 55 36.33 6.00 -11.87
CA ASN A 55 36.32 7.30 -11.18
C ASN A 55 37.51 8.16 -11.64
N HIS A 56 37.27 9.15 -12.50
CA HIS A 56 38.26 10.20 -12.76
C HIS A 56 38.27 11.21 -11.58
N PRO A 57 39.42 11.48 -10.93
CA PRO A 57 39.49 12.35 -9.75
C PRO A 57 39.04 13.80 -10.01
N SER A 58 39.08 14.27 -11.27
CA SER A 58 38.64 15.61 -11.66
C SER A 58 37.11 15.80 -11.65
N SER A 59 36.33 14.74 -11.89
CA SER A 59 34.87 14.81 -11.91
C SER A 59 34.27 14.80 -10.48
N GLN A 60 34.89 14.05 -9.56
CA GLN A 60 34.52 14.06 -8.15
C GLN A 60 34.80 15.41 -7.48
N GLN A 61 35.96 16.01 -7.76
CA GLN A 61 36.31 17.31 -7.20
C GLN A 61 35.39 18.42 -7.74
N ARG A 62 35.01 18.36 -9.03
CA ARG A 62 34.01 19.25 -9.61
C ARG A 62 32.64 19.09 -8.95
N ARG A 63 32.17 17.84 -8.75
CA ARG A 63 30.89 17.57 -8.04
C ARG A 63 30.87 18.11 -6.62
N ARG A 64 31.97 17.96 -5.87
CA ARG A 64 32.08 18.50 -4.50
C ARG A 64 31.87 20.00 -4.46
N ILE A 65 32.57 20.74 -5.32
CA ILE A 65 32.46 22.20 -5.33
C ILE A 65 31.09 22.67 -5.83
N LEU A 66 30.46 21.97 -6.79
CA LEU A 66 29.06 22.25 -7.18
C LEU A 66 28.08 22.05 -6.01
N ASN A 67 28.30 21.02 -5.19
CA ASN A 67 27.51 20.80 -3.97
C ASN A 67 27.77 21.87 -2.91
N GLU A 68 29.02 22.32 -2.73
CA GLU A 68 29.37 23.42 -1.82
C GLU A 68 28.69 24.74 -2.23
N ILE A 69 28.73 25.06 -3.53
CA ILE A 69 28.01 26.22 -4.08
C ILE A 69 26.52 26.11 -3.80
N SER A 70 25.93 24.93 -4.05
CA SER A 70 24.51 24.69 -3.79
C SER A 70 24.16 24.83 -2.31
N GLN A 71 24.98 24.30 -1.40
CA GLN A 71 24.77 24.42 0.04
C GLN A 71 24.85 25.85 0.53
N GLN A 72 25.86 26.60 0.08
CA GLN A 72 26.03 27.99 0.47
C GLN A 72 24.91 28.86 -0.08
N ALA A 73 24.54 28.66 -1.35
CA ALA A 73 23.39 29.33 -1.96
C ALA A 73 22.10 29.03 -1.22
N HIS A 74 21.85 27.75 -0.87
CA HIS A 74 20.67 27.36 -0.10
C HIS A 74 20.61 28.03 1.28
N ARG A 75 21.73 28.11 2.00
CA ARG A 75 21.80 28.76 3.31
C ARG A 75 21.49 30.25 3.20
N THR A 76 22.12 30.94 2.26
CA THR A 76 21.83 32.36 1.99
C THR A 76 20.38 32.56 1.58
N LEU A 77 19.82 31.64 0.80
CA LEU A 77 18.42 31.65 0.42
C LEU A 77 17.49 31.58 1.64
N LEU A 78 17.75 30.67 2.60
CA LEU A 78 16.95 30.52 3.81
C LEU A 78 17.07 31.73 4.75
N GLU A 79 18.23 32.37 4.80
CA GLU A 79 18.46 33.58 5.60
C GLU A 79 17.78 34.81 4.96
N ALA A 80 17.73 34.88 3.62
CA ALA A 80 17.11 35.97 2.88
C ALA A 80 15.58 35.82 2.71
N LEU A 81 15.08 34.58 2.65
CA LEU A 81 13.67 34.32 2.39
C LEU A 81 12.84 34.31 3.66
N ASN A 82 12.03 35.37 3.84
CA ASN A 82 10.84 35.27 4.67
C ASN A 82 9.86 34.25 4.03
N LEU A 83 9.64 33.11 4.71
CA LEU A 83 8.71 32.04 4.30
C LEU A 83 7.30 32.53 3.92
N SER A 84 6.89 33.69 4.46
CA SER A 84 5.62 34.36 4.15
C SER A 84 5.58 35.02 2.76
N ALA A 85 6.72 35.49 2.22
CA ALA A 85 6.80 36.17 0.92
C ALA A 85 6.79 35.18 -0.26
N LEU A 86 7.30 33.95 -0.08
CA LEU A 86 7.33 32.90 -1.10
C LEU A 86 5.94 32.45 -1.56
N LYS A 87 4.91 32.58 -0.72
CA LYS A 87 3.55 32.14 -1.05
C LYS A 87 2.87 33.01 -2.13
N GLN A 88 3.38 34.22 -2.39
CA GLN A 88 2.81 35.17 -3.35
C GLN A 88 3.75 35.50 -4.51
N ALA A 89 5.01 35.05 -4.46
CA ALA A 89 6.00 35.31 -5.50
C ALA A 89 5.72 34.44 -6.74
N SER A 90 5.92 35.00 -7.93
CA SER A 90 5.84 34.22 -9.16
C SER A 90 7.05 33.30 -9.31
N GLU A 91 6.91 32.20 -10.08
CA GLU A 91 8.04 31.30 -10.37
C GLU A 91 9.23 32.07 -10.97
N ALA A 92 8.96 33.06 -11.83
CA ALA A 92 9.99 33.87 -12.46
C ALA A 92 10.78 34.71 -11.42
N ASP A 93 10.11 35.25 -10.42
CA ASP A 93 10.75 36.06 -9.37
C ASP A 93 11.65 35.18 -8.48
N ILE A 94 11.17 33.99 -8.09
CA ILE A 94 11.94 33.04 -7.27
C ILE A 94 13.18 32.57 -8.03
N ARG A 95 13.04 32.19 -9.30
CA ARG A 95 14.17 31.77 -10.15
C ARG A 95 15.19 32.89 -10.33
N LYS A 96 14.74 34.15 -10.46
CA LYS A 96 15.61 35.32 -10.56
C LYS A 96 16.41 35.54 -9.28
N GLU A 97 15.75 35.51 -8.12
CA GLU A 97 16.41 35.68 -6.82
C GLU A 97 17.48 34.60 -6.58
N ILE A 98 17.13 33.33 -6.83
CA ILE A 98 18.08 32.20 -6.77
C ILE A 98 19.25 32.45 -7.73
N SER A 99 18.97 32.89 -8.96
CA SER A 99 20.02 33.17 -9.94
C SER A 99 20.97 34.28 -9.48
N ASP A 100 20.47 35.30 -8.79
CA ASP A 100 21.27 36.43 -8.35
C ASP A 100 22.16 36.03 -7.15
N ILE A 101 21.64 35.23 -6.21
CA ILE A 101 22.42 34.62 -5.12
C ILE A 101 23.52 33.70 -5.67
N VAL A 102 23.21 32.85 -6.65
CA VAL A 102 24.21 31.97 -7.28
C VAL A 102 25.29 32.78 -8.01
N LYS A 103 24.93 33.90 -8.65
CA LYS A 103 25.92 34.80 -9.29
C LYS A 103 26.83 35.50 -8.27
N GLU A 104 26.35 35.76 -7.05
CA GLU A 104 27.14 36.39 -5.99
C GLU A 104 28.13 35.40 -5.36
N ILE A 105 27.74 34.13 -5.22
CA ILE A 105 28.57 33.09 -4.58
C ILE A 105 29.59 32.49 -5.54
N ALA A 106 29.22 32.31 -6.81
CA ALA A 106 30.05 31.69 -7.84
C ALA A 106 31.48 32.24 -7.98
N PRO A 107 31.73 33.57 -7.95
CA PRO A 107 33.07 34.15 -8.14
C PRO A 107 34.05 33.82 -7.01
N ASN A 108 33.55 33.47 -5.82
CA ASN A 108 34.38 33.16 -4.66
C ASN A 108 34.90 31.70 -4.66
N GLN A 109 34.62 30.95 -5.72
CA GLN A 109 34.93 29.52 -5.83
C GLN A 109 35.97 29.25 -6.92
N SER A 110 36.71 28.16 -6.77
CA SER A 110 37.86 27.81 -7.63
C SER A 110 37.49 27.29 -9.03
N ILE A 111 36.21 27.31 -9.42
CA ILE A 111 35.75 26.80 -10.72
C ILE A 111 34.89 27.82 -11.46
N VAL A 112 35.12 27.90 -12.77
CA VAL A 112 34.19 28.54 -13.71
C VAL A 112 32.97 27.65 -13.91
N LEU A 113 31.81 28.12 -13.44
CA LEU A 113 30.50 27.50 -13.70
C LEU A 113 30.12 27.66 -15.17
N SER A 114 29.81 26.55 -15.84
CA SER A 114 29.18 26.60 -17.16
C SER A 114 27.73 27.10 -17.06
N ARG A 115 27.12 27.52 -18.17
CA ARG A 115 25.68 27.85 -18.19
C ARG A 115 24.83 26.68 -17.73
N SER A 116 25.13 25.47 -18.23
CA SER A 116 24.44 24.23 -17.84
C SER A 116 24.54 23.95 -16.33
N ASP A 117 25.72 24.12 -15.73
CA ASP A 117 25.89 23.88 -14.28
C ASP A 117 25.09 24.89 -13.46
N ARG A 118 25.08 26.16 -13.89
CA ARG A 118 24.30 27.21 -13.23
C ARG A 118 22.80 26.93 -13.31
N ASP A 119 22.30 26.54 -14.48
CA ASP A 119 20.88 26.24 -14.67
C ASP A 119 20.46 25.03 -13.82
N GLN A 120 21.30 23.98 -13.72
CA GLN A 120 21.06 22.84 -12.84
C GLN A 120 21.03 23.21 -11.35
N ILE A 121 21.94 24.08 -10.89
CA ILE A 121 21.94 24.57 -9.50
C ILE A 121 20.67 25.38 -9.24
N ILE A 122 20.28 26.26 -10.17
CA ILE A 122 19.07 27.07 -10.03
C ILE A 122 17.83 26.18 -9.96
N ASP A 123 17.69 25.18 -10.84
CA ASP A 123 16.56 24.24 -10.81
C ASP A 123 16.54 23.42 -9.52
N ARG A 124 17.70 22.96 -9.05
CA ARG A 124 17.82 22.23 -7.78
C ARG A 124 17.38 23.09 -6.60
N LEU A 125 17.91 24.31 -6.48
CA LEU A 125 17.56 25.25 -5.43
C LEU A 125 16.10 25.66 -5.51
N PHE A 126 15.57 25.83 -6.72
CA PHE A 126 14.17 26.12 -6.94
C PHE A 126 13.30 25.00 -6.36
N HIS A 127 13.56 23.74 -6.70
CA HIS A 127 12.84 22.59 -6.15
C HIS A 127 13.07 22.38 -4.64
N GLU A 128 14.23 22.76 -4.11
CA GLU A 128 14.48 22.78 -2.67
C GLU A 128 13.62 23.81 -1.94
N VAL A 129 13.20 24.88 -2.60
CA VAL A 129 12.30 25.91 -2.04
C VAL A 129 10.84 25.54 -2.30
N THR A 130 10.48 25.27 -3.54
CA THR A 130 9.08 25.17 -3.99
C THR A 130 8.55 23.73 -4.07
N GLY A 131 9.43 22.74 -4.25
CA GLY A 131 9.07 21.34 -4.53
C GLY A 131 9.51 20.34 -3.45
N PHE A 132 9.89 19.13 -3.87
CA PHE A 132 10.29 18.03 -2.99
C PHE A 132 11.81 17.94 -2.74
N GLY A 133 12.55 18.99 -3.09
CA GLY A 133 14.01 19.02 -2.95
C GLY A 133 14.69 17.88 -3.73
N PRO A 134 15.66 17.16 -3.13
CA PRO A 134 16.33 16.04 -3.79
C PRO A 134 15.39 14.93 -4.29
N LEU A 135 14.19 14.77 -3.70
CA LEU A 135 13.22 13.74 -4.09
C LEU A 135 12.45 14.08 -5.37
N GLU A 136 12.51 15.33 -5.85
CA GLU A 136 11.74 15.79 -7.02
C GLU A 136 11.97 14.91 -8.25
N VAL A 137 13.23 14.49 -8.48
CA VAL A 137 13.61 13.64 -9.63
C VAL A 137 12.94 12.27 -9.55
N LEU A 138 12.90 11.67 -8.36
CA LEU A 138 12.29 10.35 -8.13
C LEU A 138 10.76 10.41 -8.19
N ILE A 139 10.18 11.49 -7.67
CA ILE A 139 8.74 11.71 -7.70
C ILE A 139 8.25 11.91 -9.14
N LYS A 140 9.03 12.53 -10.02
CA LYS A 140 8.67 12.70 -11.45
C LYS A 140 8.85 11.45 -12.31
N ASP A 141 9.60 10.44 -11.87
CA ASP A 141 9.86 9.24 -12.67
C ASP A 141 8.72 8.21 -12.54
N ASP A 142 7.84 8.13 -13.54
CA ASP A 142 6.68 7.22 -13.57
C ASP A 142 7.04 5.72 -13.49
N THR A 143 8.29 5.35 -13.75
CA THR A 143 8.75 3.96 -13.62
C THR A 143 8.92 3.51 -12.16
N ILE A 144 9.01 4.46 -11.23
CA ILE A 144 9.12 4.22 -9.78
C ILE A 144 7.72 4.08 -9.17
N SER A 145 7.52 3.07 -8.33
CA SER A 145 6.28 2.90 -7.55
C SER A 145 6.39 3.38 -6.10
N ASP A 146 7.56 3.19 -5.48
CA ASP A 146 7.78 3.48 -4.07
C ASP A 146 9.16 4.14 -3.88
N ILE A 147 9.25 5.08 -2.94
CA ILE A 147 10.50 5.77 -2.55
C ILE A 147 10.67 5.61 -1.05
N LEU A 148 11.78 5.02 -0.62
CA LEU A 148 12.09 4.75 0.78
C LEU A 148 13.37 5.50 1.18
N VAL A 149 13.28 6.36 2.18
CA VAL A 149 14.40 7.14 2.71
C VAL A 149 14.71 6.66 4.12
N ASN A 150 15.92 6.14 4.33
CA ASN A 150 16.41 5.62 5.60
C ASN A 150 17.58 6.49 6.09
N GLY A 151 17.30 7.76 6.39
CA GLY A 151 18.31 8.78 6.67
C GLY A 151 18.85 9.48 5.42
N PRO A 152 19.78 10.44 5.59
CA PRO A 152 20.20 11.35 4.52
C PRO A 152 20.93 10.68 3.35
N ASP A 153 21.66 9.59 3.59
CA ASP A 153 22.54 8.96 2.60
C ASP A 153 21.96 7.69 1.96
N ARG A 154 20.76 7.26 2.39
CA ARG A 154 20.19 5.95 2.01
C ARG A 154 18.79 6.13 1.46
N VAL A 155 18.70 6.40 0.16
CA VAL A 155 17.44 6.49 -0.59
C VAL A 155 17.31 5.30 -1.53
N TYR A 156 16.21 4.57 -1.41
CA TYR A 156 15.85 3.41 -2.24
C TYR A 156 14.57 3.69 -3.01
N VAL A 157 14.41 3.02 -4.14
CA VAL A 157 13.20 3.08 -4.97
C VAL A 157 12.78 1.69 -5.39
N GLU A 158 11.48 1.45 -5.47
CA GLU A 158 10.94 0.25 -6.13
C GLU A 158 10.71 0.56 -7.61
N GLN A 159 11.40 -0.16 -8.47
CA GLN A 159 11.25 -0.07 -9.93
C GLN A 159 11.05 -1.49 -10.46
N ASN A 160 9.95 -1.70 -11.21
CA ASN A 160 9.58 -3.02 -11.75
C ASN A 160 9.52 -4.15 -10.69
N GLY A 161 9.10 -3.82 -9.45
CA GLY A 161 8.99 -4.79 -8.36
C GLY A 161 10.31 -5.14 -7.66
N MET A 162 11.41 -4.47 -8.01
CA MET A 162 12.72 -4.64 -7.39
C MET A 162 13.13 -3.37 -6.65
N LEU A 163 13.73 -3.54 -5.46
CA LEU A 163 14.21 -2.44 -4.64
C LEU A 163 15.66 -2.09 -5.02
N ILE A 164 15.90 -0.84 -5.41
CA ILE A 164 17.19 -0.36 -5.93
C ILE A 164 17.65 0.84 -5.11
N LYS A 165 18.93 0.89 -4.74
CA LYS A 165 19.53 2.07 -4.09
C LYS A 165 19.80 3.14 -5.14
N THR A 166 19.43 4.39 -4.85
CA THR A 166 19.62 5.54 -5.74
C THR A 166 20.88 6.35 -5.39
N ASP A 167 21.27 7.24 -6.31
CA ASP A 167 22.31 8.25 -6.09
C ASP A 167 21.79 9.51 -5.39
N VAL A 168 20.49 9.58 -5.08
CA VAL A 168 19.88 10.74 -4.40
C VAL A 168 20.30 10.74 -2.94
N GLN A 169 20.82 11.88 -2.49
CA GLN A 169 21.28 12.08 -1.12
C GLN A 169 20.86 13.45 -0.62
N PHE A 170 20.63 13.53 0.69
CA PHE A 170 20.45 14.77 1.43
C PHE A 170 21.79 15.21 2.01
N THR A 171 21.91 16.50 2.36
CA THR A 171 23.13 17.03 2.97
C THR A 171 23.42 16.40 4.33
N ASP A 172 22.38 16.32 5.15
CA ASP A 172 22.38 15.75 6.49
C ASP A 172 20.92 15.49 6.90
N ASP A 173 20.73 14.90 8.08
CA ASP A 173 19.40 14.62 8.62
C ASP A 173 18.60 15.91 8.95
N THR A 174 19.28 17.03 9.19
CA THR A 174 18.62 18.33 9.41
C THR A 174 17.98 18.85 8.11
N HIS A 175 18.68 18.72 6.99
CA HIS A 175 18.18 19.03 5.66
C HIS A 175 17.00 18.10 5.33
N LEU A 176 17.13 16.79 5.55
CA LEU A 176 16.04 15.83 5.36
C LEU A 176 14.79 16.21 6.16
N ARG A 177 14.95 16.52 7.45
CA ARG A 177 13.84 16.98 8.32
C ARG A 177 13.18 18.26 7.82
N ARG A 178 13.96 19.24 7.35
CA ARG A 178 13.41 20.50 6.79
C ARG A 178 12.57 20.24 5.54
N ILE A 179 13.04 19.38 4.64
CA ILE A 179 12.29 18.99 3.44
C ILE A 179 11.01 18.25 3.84
N LEU A 180 11.10 17.30 4.78
CA LEU A 180 9.93 16.58 5.30
C LEU A 180 8.89 17.53 5.91
N GLN A 181 9.29 18.44 6.79
CA GLN A 181 8.40 19.42 7.41
C GLN A 181 7.69 20.29 6.37
N LYS A 182 8.39 20.69 5.32
CA LYS A 182 7.80 21.44 4.21
C LYS A 182 6.75 20.60 3.47
N ILE A 183 7.09 19.37 3.09
CA ILE A 183 6.18 18.46 2.39
C ILE A 183 4.90 18.22 3.20
N VAL A 184 5.07 17.92 4.49
CA VAL A 184 3.98 17.66 5.44
C VAL A 184 3.14 18.92 5.66
N SER A 185 3.75 20.10 5.71
CA SER A 185 3.04 21.38 5.81
C SER A 185 2.18 21.68 4.58
N MET A 186 2.67 21.37 3.37
CA MET A 186 1.89 21.49 2.13
C MET A 186 0.65 20.58 2.14
N ALA A 187 0.74 19.42 2.79
CA ALA A 187 -0.39 18.50 3.00
C ALA A 187 -1.31 18.90 4.18
N GLY A 188 -1.09 20.05 4.82
CA GLY A 188 -1.89 20.52 5.95
C GLY A 188 -1.70 19.70 7.23
N ARG A 189 -0.58 18.99 7.35
CA ARG A 189 -0.19 18.18 8.51
C ARG A 189 0.99 18.82 9.26
N ARG A 190 1.34 18.25 10.41
CA ARG A 190 2.49 18.67 11.22
C ARG A 190 3.28 17.45 11.68
N ILE A 191 4.60 17.63 11.80
CA ILE A 191 5.53 16.65 12.35
C ILE A 191 6.59 17.40 13.17
N ASP A 192 6.74 17.02 14.42
CA ASP A 192 7.63 17.63 15.41
C ASP A 192 7.96 16.63 16.52
N GLU A 193 8.78 17.02 17.49
CA GLU A 193 9.23 16.12 18.57
C GLU A 193 8.07 15.62 19.46
N MET A 194 6.94 16.32 19.48
CA MET A 194 5.74 15.90 20.22
C MET A 194 4.90 14.92 19.40
N ASN A 195 4.91 15.04 18.07
CA ASN A 195 4.23 14.17 17.11
C ASN A 195 5.25 13.65 16.08
N PRO A 196 6.09 12.65 16.46
CA PRO A 196 7.27 12.27 15.70
C PRO A 196 6.96 11.38 14.48
N TYR A 197 5.69 11.22 14.11
CA TYR A 197 5.27 10.47 12.94
C TYR A 197 4.07 11.13 12.26
N VAL A 198 3.91 10.89 10.96
CA VAL A 198 2.82 11.48 10.18
C VAL A 198 2.45 10.63 8.98
N ASP A 199 1.14 10.56 8.70
CA ASP A 199 0.58 10.12 7.43
C ASP A 199 0.00 11.33 6.69
N ALA A 200 0.41 11.49 5.43
CA ALA A 200 0.03 12.61 4.59
C ALA A 200 -0.27 12.17 3.16
N ARG A 201 -1.09 12.97 2.48
CA ARG A 201 -1.34 12.84 1.04
C ARG A 201 -0.70 14.01 0.31
N LEU A 202 0.15 13.70 -0.65
CA LEU A 202 0.84 14.68 -1.47
C LEU A 202 -0.09 15.25 -2.54
N PRO A 203 0.20 16.44 -3.12
CA PRO A 203 -0.63 17.06 -4.14
C PRO A 203 -0.87 16.21 -5.40
N ASP A 204 0.07 15.32 -5.75
CA ASP A 204 -0.04 14.37 -6.86
C ASP A 204 -0.91 13.13 -6.53
N GLY A 205 -1.40 13.03 -5.29
CA GLY A 205 -2.19 11.91 -4.78
C GLY A 205 -1.36 10.82 -4.09
N SER A 206 -0.02 10.90 -4.14
CA SER A 206 0.89 9.94 -3.52
C SER A 206 0.73 9.93 -2.00
N ARG A 207 0.97 8.79 -1.36
CA ARG A 207 0.92 8.66 0.10
C ARG A 207 2.32 8.80 0.67
N LEU A 208 2.44 9.60 1.72
CA LEU A 208 3.68 9.75 2.49
C LEU A 208 3.42 9.29 3.92
N ASN A 209 4.25 8.37 4.40
CA ASN A 209 4.43 8.08 5.82
C ASN A 209 5.84 8.54 6.22
N ALA A 210 5.98 9.15 7.38
CA ALA A 210 7.30 9.51 7.89
C ALA A 210 7.40 9.40 9.41
N MET A 211 8.62 9.19 9.89
CA MET A 211 8.98 9.18 11.31
C MET A 211 10.31 9.92 11.53
N ILE A 212 10.41 10.67 12.63
CA ILE A 212 11.62 11.41 13.03
C ILE A 212 12.15 10.93 14.38
N PRO A 213 13.42 11.24 14.73
CA PRO A 213 13.94 11.01 16.07
C PRO A 213 13.07 11.67 17.16
N PRO A 214 12.96 11.07 18.36
CA PRO A 214 13.69 9.89 18.84
C PRO A 214 13.07 8.53 18.45
N VAL A 215 11.90 8.51 17.79
CA VAL A 215 11.24 7.25 17.39
C VAL A 215 11.99 6.56 16.26
N ALA A 216 12.47 7.35 15.30
CA ALA A 216 13.38 6.88 14.26
C ALA A 216 14.84 6.93 14.75
N VAL A 217 15.30 5.83 15.36
CA VAL A 217 16.57 5.75 16.10
C VAL A 217 17.79 6.11 15.23
N ASP A 218 17.80 5.65 13.99
CA ASP A 218 18.93 5.81 13.05
C ASP A 218 18.81 7.06 12.16
N GLY A 219 17.87 7.97 12.47
CA GLY A 219 17.57 9.17 11.68
C GLY A 219 16.22 9.11 11.00
N THR A 220 15.87 10.18 10.29
CA THR A 220 14.54 10.38 9.70
C THR A 220 14.20 9.31 8.66
N LEU A 221 13.00 8.74 8.78
CA LEU A 221 12.45 7.73 7.88
C LEU A 221 11.31 8.35 7.06
N ILE A 222 11.30 8.11 5.75
CA ILE A 222 10.21 8.50 4.85
C ILE A 222 9.87 7.34 3.92
N SER A 223 8.59 7.02 3.78
CA SER A 223 8.07 6.11 2.77
C SER A 223 7.04 6.84 1.92
N ILE A 224 7.31 6.98 0.63
CA ILE A 224 6.38 7.55 -0.34
C ILE A 224 5.93 6.45 -1.29
N ARG A 225 4.64 6.15 -1.27
CA ARG A 225 4.01 5.29 -2.27
C ARG A 225 3.38 6.17 -3.34
N LYS A 226 3.96 6.12 -4.54
CA LYS A 226 3.53 6.96 -5.65
C LYS A 226 2.13 6.59 -6.11
N PHE A 227 1.32 7.61 -6.37
CA PHE A 227 0.03 7.42 -7.03
C PHE A 227 0.26 7.13 -8.51
N ARG A 228 0.23 5.85 -8.88
CA ARG A 228 0.31 5.45 -10.28
C ARG A 228 -1.05 5.65 -10.95
N GLN A 229 -1.05 6.43 -12.02
CA GLN A 229 -2.21 6.59 -12.89
C GLN A 229 -2.37 5.44 -13.89
N ASP A 230 -1.43 4.48 -13.97
CA ASP A 230 -1.46 3.43 -14.99
C ASP A 230 -2.71 2.56 -14.89
N ARG A 231 -3.61 2.79 -15.84
CA ARG A 231 -4.92 2.14 -15.94
C ARG A 231 -4.74 0.92 -16.82
N LEU A 232 -4.72 -0.27 -16.21
CA LEU A 232 -4.82 -1.49 -16.99
C LEU A 232 -6.25 -1.65 -17.51
N SER A 233 -6.40 -1.59 -18.83
CA SER A 233 -7.63 -1.98 -19.50
C SER A 233 -7.83 -3.49 -19.44
N ILE A 234 -9.07 -3.95 -19.58
CA ILE A 234 -9.38 -5.37 -19.66
C ILE A 234 -8.60 -6.09 -20.77
N LYS A 235 -8.32 -5.40 -21.90
CA LYS A 235 -7.54 -5.91 -23.01
C LYS A 235 -6.08 -6.14 -22.63
N GLN A 236 -5.49 -5.23 -21.86
CA GLN A 236 -4.14 -5.40 -21.33
C GLN A 236 -4.10 -6.54 -20.30
N LEU A 237 -5.12 -6.69 -19.46
CA LEU A 237 -5.20 -7.81 -18.53
C LEU A 237 -5.26 -9.16 -19.25
N ILE A 238 -5.99 -9.26 -20.37
CA ILE A 238 -5.98 -10.44 -21.25
C ILE A 238 -4.58 -10.67 -21.83
N ALA A 239 -3.94 -9.62 -22.36
CA ALA A 239 -2.60 -9.71 -22.94
C ALA A 239 -1.52 -10.15 -21.92
N TYR A 240 -1.68 -9.79 -20.64
CA TYR A 240 -0.83 -10.25 -19.54
C TYR A 240 -1.19 -11.66 -19.03
N GLY A 241 -2.22 -12.30 -19.57
CA GLY A 241 -2.67 -13.62 -19.14
C GLY A 241 -3.34 -13.63 -17.77
N ALA A 242 -3.87 -12.49 -17.31
CA ALA A 242 -4.55 -12.39 -16.02
C ALA A 242 -5.95 -13.02 -16.05
N LEU A 243 -6.58 -13.08 -17.22
CA LEU A 243 -7.87 -13.73 -17.49
C LEU A 243 -7.98 -14.07 -18.99
N SER A 244 -8.87 -15.00 -19.34
CA SER A 244 -9.20 -15.31 -20.73
C SER A 244 -10.23 -14.34 -21.33
N GLU A 245 -10.38 -14.36 -22.67
CA GLU A 245 -11.41 -13.59 -23.37
C GLU A 245 -12.84 -14.01 -22.98
N ASN A 246 -13.06 -15.30 -22.76
CA ASN A 246 -14.35 -15.83 -22.29
C ASN A 246 -14.70 -15.29 -20.90
N MET A 247 -13.73 -15.28 -19.98
CA MET A 247 -13.90 -14.66 -18.66
C MET A 247 -14.17 -13.17 -18.77
N ALA A 248 -13.41 -12.45 -19.61
CA ALA A 248 -13.62 -11.01 -19.82
C ALA A 248 -15.01 -10.70 -20.38
N SER A 249 -15.50 -11.51 -21.32
CA SER A 249 -16.84 -11.38 -21.90
C SER A 249 -17.92 -11.55 -20.84
N TYR A 250 -17.83 -12.61 -20.02
CA TYR A 250 -18.77 -12.85 -18.93
C TYR A 250 -18.73 -11.74 -17.85
N LEU A 251 -17.53 -11.28 -17.47
CA LEU A 251 -17.39 -10.20 -16.48
C LEU A 251 -17.91 -8.85 -17.02
N SER A 252 -17.70 -8.56 -18.31
CA SER A 252 -18.25 -7.36 -18.93
C SER A 252 -19.78 -7.37 -18.93
N ALA A 253 -20.40 -8.51 -19.25
CA ALA A 253 -21.84 -8.70 -19.18
C ALA A 253 -22.36 -8.57 -17.75
N SER A 254 -21.65 -9.15 -16.78
CA SER A 254 -21.95 -9.05 -15.35
C SER A 254 -22.02 -7.61 -14.87
N VAL A 255 -21.03 -6.78 -15.23
CA VAL A 255 -21.01 -5.35 -14.87
C VAL A 255 -22.12 -4.59 -15.60
N ALA A 256 -22.27 -4.80 -16.91
CA ALA A 256 -23.26 -4.11 -17.73
C ALA A 256 -24.70 -4.40 -17.25
N CYS A 257 -24.97 -5.63 -16.80
CA CYS A 257 -26.27 -6.07 -16.30
C CYS A 257 -26.49 -5.81 -14.80
N ARG A 258 -25.62 -5.01 -14.18
CA ARG A 258 -25.68 -4.62 -12.77
C ARG A 258 -25.66 -5.80 -11.78
N LEU A 259 -24.82 -6.81 -12.02
CA LEU A 259 -24.52 -7.78 -10.96
C LEU A 259 -23.66 -7.14 -9.88
N ASN A 260 -23.95 -7.44 -8.61
CA ASN A 260 -23.13 -7.04 -7.48
C ASN A 260 -21.91 -7.97 -7.35
N ILE A 261 -20.70 -7.40 -7.37
CA ILE A 261 -19.45 -8.15 -7.49
C ILE A 261 -18.53 -7.88 -6.29
N ILE A 262 -18.03 -8.94 -5.68
CA ILE A 262 -16.96 -8.89 -4.68
C ILE A 262 -15.68 -9.49 -5.28
N ILE A 263 -14.61 -8.70 -5.33
CA ILE A 263 -13.30 -9.16 -5.78
C ILE A 263 -12.46 -9.51 -4.55
N SER A 264 -12.10 -10.78 -4.40
CA SER A 264 -11.32 -11.30 -3.27
C SER A 264 -9.88 -11.63 -3.66
N GLY A 265 -8.97 -11.56 -2.68
CA GLY A 265 -7.55 -11.85 -2.90
C GLY A 265 -6.59 -11.30 -1.84
N GLY A 266 -5.36 -11.79 -1.86
CA GLY A 266 -4.27 -11.32 -0.99
C GLY A 266 -3.85 -9.86 -1.23
N THR A 267 -2.92 -9.37 -0.41
CA THR A 267 -2.28 -8.07 -0.62
C THR A 267 -1.46 -8.09 -1.91
N GLY A 268 -1.57 -7.03 -2.72
CA GLY A 268 -0.82 -6.92 -3.98
C GLY A 268 -1.27 -7.88 -5.10
N SER A 269 -2.38 -8.61 -4.94
CA SER A 269 -2.89 -9.52 -5.97
C SER A 269 -3.54 -8.82 -7.16
N GLY A 270 -3.82 -7.51 -7.07
CA GLY A 270 -4.40 -6.72 -8.16
C GLY A 270 -5.93 -6.53 -8.08
N LYS A 271 -6.55 -6.71 -6.90
CA LYS A 271 -8.00 -6.52 -6.71
C LYS A 271 -8.51 -5.17 -7.20
N THR A 272 -7.92 -4.07 -6.70
CA THR A 272 -8.29 -2.70 -7.08
C THR A 272 -8.05 -2.45 -8.56
N THR A 273 -6.97 -3.02 -9.12
CA THR A 273 -6.67 -2.94 -10.56
C THR A 273 -7.75 -3.61 -11.40
N LEU A 274 -8.17 -4.82 -11.04
CA LEU A 274 -9.27 -5.53 -11.71
C LEU A 274 -10.58 -4.77 -11.55
N LEU A 275 -10.90 -4.28 -10.35
CA LEU A 275 -12.09 -3.46 -10.10
C LEU A 275 -12.12 -2.25 -11.04
N ASN A 276 -11.01 -1.52 -11.11
CA ASN A 276 -10.89 -0.35 -11.95
C ASN A 276 -11.05 -0.70 -13.44
N ALA A 277 -10.46 -1.80 -13.90
CA ALA A 277 -10.64 -2.30 -15.27
C ALA A 277 -12.11 -2.65 -15.57
N LEU A 278 -12.79 -3.37 -14.67
CA LEU A 278 -14.19 -3.76 -14.80
C LEU A 278 -15.13 -2.55 -14.75
N SER A 279 -14.78 -1.50 -14.02
CA SER A 279 -15.58 -0.27 -13.93
C SER A 279 -15.79 0.42 -15.30
N SER A 280 -14.91 0.15 -16.28
CA SER A 280 -15.05 0.64 -17.66
C SER A 280 -16.26 0.10 -18.41
N PHE A 281 -16.94 -0.93 -17.87
CA PHE A 281 -18.17 -1.50 -18.43
C PHE A 281 -19.46 -0.97 -17.78
N ILE A 282 -19.36 -0.12 -16.75
CA ILE A 282 -20.52 0.56 -16.16
C ILE A 282 -21.13 1.48 -17.22
N HIS A 283 -22.45 1.57 -17.37
CA HIS A 283 -23.02 2.39 -18.44
C HIS A 283 -22.73 3.90 -18.21
N PRO A 284 -22.39 4.71 -19.25
CA PRO A 284 -22.00 6.11 -19.08
C PRO A 284 -23.04 7.05 -18.43
N ARG A 285 -24.32 6.67 -18.46
CA ARG A 285 -25.41 7.43 -17.83
C ARG A 285 -25.58 7.16 -16.33
N GLU A 286 -24.85 6.19 -15.79
CA GLU A 286 -24.96 5.82 -14.38
C GLU A 286 -24.17 6.78 -13.50
N ARG A 287 -24.78 7.24 -12.41
CA ARG A 287 -24.09 7.97 -11.35
C ARG A 287 -23.38 6.98 -10.43
N VAL A 288 -22.06 7.02 -10.37
CA VAL A 288 -21.27 6.12 -9.54
C VAL A 288 -20.68 6.89 -8.37
N LEU A 289 -20.81 6.37 -7.16
CA LEU A 289 -20.13 6.92 -5.99
C LEU A 289 -19.06 5.95 -5.53
N THR A 290 -17.82 6.43 -5.33
CA THR A 290 -16.74 5.63 -4.74
C THR A 290 -16.54 6.01 -3.29
N VAL A 291 -16.29 5.02 -2.44
CA VAL A 291 -15.94 5.17 -1.01
C VAL A 291 -14.65 4.40 -0.77
N GLU A 292 -13.59 5.08 -0.35
CA GLU A 292 -12.26 4.47 -0.19
C GLU A 292 -11.58 4.99 1.08
N ASP A 293 -10.71 4.20 1.72
CA ASP A 293 -9.83 4.75 2.76
C ASP A 293 -8.85 5.76 2.18
N THR A 294 -8.41 5.49 0.96
CA THR A 294 -7.67 6.45 0.17
C THR A 294 -7.97 6.18 -1.28
N ALA A 295 -8.32 7.24 -2.01
CA ALA A 295 -8.88 7.15 -3.34
C ALA A 295 -7.83 6.67 -4.35
N GLU A 296 -7.89 5.38 -4.68
CA GLU A 296 -7.11 4.69 -5.70
C GLU A 296 -7.91 4.56 -7.00
N LEU A 297 -9.23 4.44 -6.90
CA LEU A 297 -10.11 4.23 -8.04
C LEU A 297 -10.18 5.46 -8.94
N ASN A 298 -10.11 5.22 -10.25
CA ASN A 298 -10.13 6.23 -11.29
C ASN A 298 -11.01 5.78 -12.46
N LEU A 299 -12.32 5.91 -12.24
CA LEU A 299 -13.36 5.48 -13.17
C LEU A 299 -13.41 6.40 -14.39
N GLN A 300 -13.46 5.82 -15.59
CA GLN A 300 -13.62 6.56 -16.86
C GLN A 300 -15.08 6.94 -17.12
N ARG A 301 -15.67 7.68 -16.19
CA ARG A 301 -17.08 8.10 -16.22
C ARG A 301 -17.19 9.54 -15.75
N ASP A 302 -18.04 10.31 -16.43
CA ASP A 302 -18.22 11.73 -16.11
C ASP A 302 -18.94 11.91 -14.77
N HIS A 303 -19.92 11.04 -14.48
CA HIS A 303 -20.81 11.17 -13.34
C HIS A 303 -20.33 10.37 -12.13
N VAL A 304 -19.09 10.64 -11.69
CA VAL A 304 -18.45 9.96 -10.56
C VAL A 304 -18.28 10.91 -9.38
N GLY A 305 -18.85 10.56 -8.23
CA GLY A 305 -18.57 11.22 -6.95
C GLY A 305 -17.60 10.40 -6.12
N ARG A 306 -16.44 10.96 -5.77
CA ARG A 306 -15.40 10.26 -5.01
C ARG A 306 -15.43 10.71 -3.56
N MET A 307 -15.47 9.76 -2.63
CA MET A 307 -15.43 10.00 -1.19
C MET A 307 -14.29 9.20 -0.58
N GLU A 308 -13.63 9.82 0.38
CA GLU A 308 -12.48 9.28 1.08
C GLU A 308 -12.70 9.35 2.58
N SER A 309 -12.36 8.28 3.30
CA SER A 309 -12.35 8.31 4.76
C SER A 309 -11.23 9.24 5.24
N ARG A 310 -11.41 9.83 6.42
CA ARG A 310 -10.45 10.76 7.00
C ARG A 310 -10.18 10.32 8.44
N PRO A 311 -8.92 10.03 8.82
CA PRO A 311 -8.59 9.78 10.21
C PRO A 311 -8.85 11.04 11.07
N PRO A 312 -9.00 10.90 12.39
CA PRO A 312 -9.11 12.06 13.27
C PRO A 312 -7.88 12.97 13.15
N ASN A 313 -8.06 14.24 13.54
CA ASN A 313 -6.94 15.16 13.74
C ASN A 313 -6.11 14.74 14.97
N ILE A 314 -5.02 15.48 15.23
CA ILE A 314 -4.11 15.23 16.37
C ILE A 314 -4.85 15.25 17.73
N GLU A 315 -5.96 15.98 17.81
CA GLU A 315 -6.82 16.06 19.01
C GLU A 315 -7.84 14.90 19.10
N GLY A 316 -7.77 13.91 18.21
CA GLY A 316 -8.68 12.77 18.17
C GLY A 316 -10.08 13.10 17.62
N ARG A 317 -10.26 14.25 16.96
CA ARG A 317 -11.56 14.76 16.49
C ARG A 317 -11.69 14.78 14.97
N GLY A 318 -12.92 14.78 14.49
CA GLY A 318 -13.22 14.98 13.07
C GLY A 318 -12.88 13.80 12.16
N ALA A 319 -12.81 12.59 12.71
CA ALA A 319 -12.77 11.38 11.89
C ALA A 319 -14.02 11.29 11.00
N VAL A 320 -13.85 10.83 9.77
CA VAL A 320 -14.93 10.46 8.85
C VAL A 320 -14.63 9.04 8.40
N THR A 321 -15.46 8.08 8.81
CA THR A 321 -15.23 6.67 8.49
C THR A 321 -15.75 6.33 7.09
N GLN A 322 -15.32 5.19 6.53
CA GLN A 322 -15.93 4.68 5.28
C GLN A 322 -17.44 4.50 5.44
N ARG A 323 -17.88 4.04 6.61
CA ARG A 323 -19.30 3.88 6.93
C ARG A 323 -20.07 5.20 6.89
N ASP A 324 -19.48 6.29 7.39
CA ASP A 324 -20.08 7.63 7.31
C ASP A 324 -20.24 8.07 5.84
N CYS A 325 -19.19 7.88 5.04
CA CYS A 325 -19.22 8.17 3.60
C CYS A 325 -20.29 7.33 2.89
N LEU A 326 -20.39 6.04 3.20
CA LEU A 326 -21.35 5.12 2.59
C LEU A 326 -22.79 5.47 2.93
N ARG A 327 -23.09 5.78 4.20
CA ARG A 327 -24.41 6.27 4.62
C ARG A 327 -24.81 7.57 3.94
N ASN A 328 -23.84 8.47 3.74
CA ASN A 328 -24.08 9.70 3.01
C ASN A 328 -24.32 9.42 1.51
N ALA A 329 -23.55 8.50 0.92
CA ALA A 329 -23.67 8.10 -0.47
C ALA A 329 -25.10 7.65 -0.82
N LEU A 330 -25.76 6.88 0.05
CA LEU A 330 -27.14 6.42 -0.12
C LEU A 330 -28.16 7.56 -0.29
N ARG A 331 -27.85 8.78 0.17
CA ARG A 331 -28.72 9.98 0.03
C ARG A 331 -28.40 10.81 -1.21
N MET A 332 -27.36 10.45 -1.96
CA MET A 332 -26.86 11.22 -3.10
C MET A 332 -27.38 10.69 -4.45
N ARG A 333 -28.46 9.90 -4.43
CA ARG A 333 -29.08 9.24 -5.58
C ARG A 333 -28.05 8.53 -6.49
N PRO A 334 -27.22 7.62 -5.96
CA PRO A 334 -26.33 6.82 -6.80
C PRO A 334 -27.13 5.80 -7.62
N ASP A 335 -26.65 5.48 -8.81
CA ASP A 335 -27.02 4.22 -9.48
C ASP A 335 -26.21 3.06 -8.91
N ARG A 336 -24.93 3.31 -8.58
CA ARG A 336 -23.99 2.32 -8.03
C ARG A 336 -23.14 2.93 -6.93
N ILE A 337 -22.80 2.11 -5.94
CA ILE A 337 -21.79 2.47 -4.95
C ILE A 337 -20.65 1.46 -5.07
N ILE A 338 -19.42 1.97 -5.18
CA ILE A 338 -18.21 1.15 -5.20
C ILE A 338 -17.44 1.45 -3.93
N VAL A 339 -17.22 0.40 -3.13
CA VAL A 339 -16.37 0.50 -1.95
C VAL A 339 -14.99 -0.02 -2.36
N GLY A 340 -13.94 0.79 -2.26
CA GLY A 340 -12.61 0.40 -2.72
C GLY A 340 -12.13 -0.88 -2.04
N GLU A 341 -12.34 -0.98 -0.73
CA GLU A 341 -12.07 -2.17 0.05
C GLU A 341 -12.91 -2.21 1.32
N THR A 342 -13.61 -3.32 1.54
CA THR A 342 -14.38 -3.57 2.77
C THR A 342 -13.51 -4.30 3.80
N ARG A 343 -13.37 -3.70 4.98
CA ARG A 343 -12.52 -4.15 6.10
C ARG A 343 -13.23 -4.17 7.45
N GLY A 344 -14.37 -3.52 7.59
CA GLY A 344 -14.96 -3.24 8.90
C GLY A 344 -16.47 -3.10 8.91
N ASP A 345 -16.94 -2.16 9.73
CA ASP A 345 -18.35 -2.00 10.08
C ASP A 345 -19.20 -1.41 8.95
N GLU A 346 -18.58 -0.88 7.90
CA GLU A 346 -19.24 -0.46 6.66
C GLU A 346 -19.87 -1.64 5.90
N VAL A 347 -19.49 -2.89 6.22
CA VAL A 347 -20.00 -4.10 5.54
C VAL A 347 -21.52 -4.19 5.53
N ILE A 348 -22.20 -3.80 6.61
CA ILE A 348 -23.66 -3.88 6.71
C ILE A 348 -24.31 -2.85 5.80
N ASP A 349 -23.85 -1.60 5.85
CA ASP A 349 -24.36 -0.53 4.99
C ASP A 349 -24.07 -0.86 3.50
N MET A 350 -22.97 -1.57 3.21
CA MET A 350 -22.61 -2.05 1.86
C MET A 350 -23.55 -3.17 1.38
N LEU A 351 -23.78 -4.20 2.20
CA LEU A 351 -24.74 -5.27 1.89
C LEU A 351 -26.18 -4.73 1.78
N GLN A 352 -26.52 -3.70 2.56
CA GLN A 352 -27.80 -3.01 2.42
C GLN A 352 -27.89 -2.25 1.11
N ALA A 353 -26.87 -1.47 0.73
CA ALA A 353 -26.82 -0.79 -0.56
C ALA A 353 -27.05 -1.77 -1.72
N MET A 354 -26.33 -2.90 -1.71
CA MET A 354 -26.44 -3.97 -2.70
C MET A 354 -27.85 -4.60 -2.77
N ASN A 355 -28.56 -4.67 -1.65
CA ASN A 355 -29.93 -5.18 -1.60
C ASN A 355 -31.00 -4.13 -1.94
N THR A 356 -30.70 -2.83 -1.82
CA THR A 356 -31.71 -1.75 -1.82
C THR A 356 -31.50 -0.77 -2.96
N GLY A 357 -31.69 -1.22 -4.20
CA GLY A 357 -31.82 -0.33 -5.36
C GLY A 357 -30.51 0.28 -5.86
N HIS A 358 -29.36 -0.19 -5.39
CA HIS A 358 -28.02 0.19 -5.88
C HIS A 358 -27.30 -1.01 -6.50
N ASP A 359 -28.02 -1.74 -7.34
CA ASP A 359 -27.51 -2.89 -8.10
C ASP A 359 -26.27 -2.53 -8.92
N GLY A 360 -25.38 -3.51 -9.11
CA GLY A 360 -24.14 -3.31 -9.85
C GLY A 360 -23.02 -2.70 -9.03
N SER A 361 -23.19 -2.68 -7.70
CA SER A 361 -22.18 -2.26 -6.74
C SER A 361 -21.02 -3.23 -6.71
N MET A 362 -19.81 -2.73 -6.43
CA MET A 362 -18.59 -3.53 -6.41
C MET A 362 -17.77 -3.22 -5.17
N THR A 363 -17.08 -4.23 -4.62
CA THR A 363 -16.08 -4.02 -3.58
C THR A 363 -14.92 -4.99 -3.70
N THR A 364 -13.82 -4.69 -3.00
CA THR A 364 -12.73 -5.65 -2.79
C THR A 364 -12.67 -6.11 -1.34
N ILE A 365 -12.21 -7.35 -1.14
CA ILE A 365 -12.04 -7.93 0.20
C ILE A 365 -10.78 -8.79 0.24
N HIS A 366 -10.11 -8.84 1.39
CA HIS A 366 -9.04 -9.81 1.61
C HIS A 366 -9.62 -11.18 1.97
N ALA A 367 -9.39 -12.17 1.11
CA ALA A 367 -9.75 -13.57 1.34
C ALA A 367 -8.97 -14.48 0.37
N ASN A 368 -8.83 -15.76 0.74
CA ASN A 368 -8.09 -16.74 -0.07
C ASN A 368 -9.00 -17.55 -1.00
N SER A 369 -10.33 -17.45 -0.83
CA SER A 369 -11.34 -18.11 -1.66
C SER A 369 -12.67 -17.34 -1.57
N ALA A 370 -13.63 -17.67 -2.46
CA ALA A 370 -15.01 -17.17 -2.38
C ALA A 370 -15.71 -17.56 -1.06
N ARG A 371 -15.42 -18.78 -0.56
CA ARG A 371 -15.94 -19.25 0.73
C ARG A 371 -15.36 -18.46 1.90
N ASP A 372 -14.04 -18.23 1.89
CA ASP A 372 -13.37 -17.41 2.89
C ASP A 372 -13.88 -15.95 2.86
N ALA A 373 -14.16 -15.41 1.67
CA ALA A 373 -14.75 -14.08 1.52
C ALA A 373 -16.11 -14.00 2.20
N THR A 374 -16.93 -15.05 2.09
CA THR A 374 -18.22 -15.15 2.81
C THR A 374 -18.00 -15.16 4.32
N SER A 375 -17.11 -16.02 4.84
CA SER A 375 -16.79 -16.06 6.28
C SER A 375 -16.21 -14.74 6.78
N ARG A 376 -15.45 -14.00 5.95
CA ARG A 376 -14.97 -12.65 6.27
C ARG A 376 -16.10 -11.65 6.41
N LEU A 377 -17.08 -11.67 5.49
CA LEU A 377 -18.29 -10.84 5.61
C LEU A 377 -19.03 -11.17 6.92
N GLU A 378 -19.21 -12.46 7.24
CA GLU A 378 -19.84 -12.91 8.49
C GLU A 378 -19.12 -12.36 9.73
N ASN A 379 -17.80 -12.48 9.77
CA ASN A 379 -16.98 -11.99 10.88
C ASN A 379 -17.01 -10.46 11.02
N MET A 380 -16.97 -9.71 9.91
CA MET A 380 -17.03 -8.25 9.96
C MET A 380 -18.36 -7.75 10.53
N VAL A 381 -19.47 -8.41 10.18
CA VAL A 381 -20.79 -8.11 10.76
C VAL A 381 -20.81 -8.39 12.26
N ALA A 382 -20.26 -9.53 12.69
CA ALA A 382 -20.21 -9.89 14.10
C ALA A 382 -19.36 -8.89 14.92
N LEU A 383 -18.18 -8.51 14.40
CA LEU A 383 -17.29 -7.54 15.04
C LEU A 383 -17.87 -6.12 15.09
N ALA A 384 -18.72 -5.77 14.12
CA ALA A 384 -19.44 -4.49 14.10
C ALA A 384 -20.55 -4.41 15.16
N GLY A 385 -20.75 -5.45 15.98
CA GLY A 385 -21.67 -5.47 17.10
C GLY A 385 -23.14 -5.67 16.69
N PHE A 386 -23.39 -6.15 15.47
CA PHE A 386 -24.74 -6.49 15.03
C PHE A 386 -25.10 -7.89 15.51
N ASP A 387 -26.12 -7.97 16.37
CA ASP A 387 -26.68 -9.24 16.82
C ASP A 387 -27.70 -9.74 15.77
N MET A 388 -27.20 -10.45 14.76
CA MET A 388 -28.00 -11.06 13.71
C MET A 388 -27.74 -12.58 13.67
N PRO A 389 -28.79 -13.43 13.65
CA PRO A 389 -28.60 -14.86 13.47
C PRO A 389 -27.86 -15.16 12.17
N LEU A 390 -26.88 -16.08 12.22
CA LEU A 390 -26.00 -16.38 11.09
C LEU A 390 -26.76 -16.76 9.81
N GLY A 391 -27.83 -17.56 9.94
CA GLY A 391 -28.69 -17.91 8.80
C GLY A 391 -29.39 -16.71 8.15
N ALA A 392 -29.75 -15.67 8.93
CA ALA A 392 -30.31 -14.44 8.39
C ALA A 392 -29.26 -13.63 7.62
N LEU A 393 -28.03 -13.55 8.17
CA LEU A 393 -26.92 -12.89 7.49
C LEU A 393 -26.55 -13.58 6.18
N ARG A 394 -26.49 -14.92 6.16
CA ARG A 394 -26.24 -15.68 4.94
C ARG A 394 -27.30 -15.45 3.87
N ARG A 395 -28.57 -15.38 4.24
CA ARG A 395 -29.65 -14.98 3.31
C ARG A 395 -29.47 -13.55 2.80
N GLN A 396 -29.02 -12.63 3.65
CA GLN A 396 -28.72 -11.26 3.24
C GLN A 396 -27.55 -11.19 2.26
N ILE A 397 -26.49 -11.98 2.48
CA ILE A 397 -25.35 -12.13 1.55
C ILE A 397 -25.83 -12.75 0.24
N ALA A 398 -26.64 -13.82 0.29
CA ALA A 398 -27.21 -14.49 -0.89
C ALA A 398 -28.02 -13.55 -1.78
N SER A 399 -28.77 -12.65 -1.15
CA SER A 399 -29.58 -11.64 -1.85
C SER A 399 -28.72 -10.49 -2.39
N ALA A 400 -27.69 -10.09 -1.64
CA ALA A 400 -26.86 -8.93 -1.99
C ALA A 400 -25.82 -9.24 -3.07
N VAL A 401 -25.11 -10.35 -2.95
CA VAL A 401 -23.91 -10.65 -3.73
C VAL A 401 -24.27 -11.59 -4.86
N ASN A 402 -23.88 -11.25 -6.08
CA ASN A 402 -24.10 -12.11 -7.24
C ASN A 402 -22.84 -12.89 -7.62
N LEU A 403 -21.66 -12.27 -7.47
CA LEU A 403 -20.40 -12.83 -7.96
C LEU A 403 -19.26 -12.60 -6.98
N PHE A 404 -18.49 -13.65 -6.73
CA PHE A 404 -17.15 -13.58 -6.16
C PHE A 404 -16.11 -13.81 -7.25
N ILE A 405 -15.11 -12.93 -7.35
CA ILE A 405 -13.97 -13.08 -8.25
C ILE A 405 -12.70 -13.19 -7.41
N GLN A 406 -12.06 -14.35 -7.45
CA GLN A 406 -10.81 -14.59 -6.73
C GLN A 406 -9.60 -14.22 -7.59
N VAL A 407 -8.71 -13.39 -7.06
CA VAL A 407 -7.48 -12.95 -7.74
C VAL A 407 -6.26 -13.24 -6.86
N ASN A 408 -5.29 -13.94 -7.43
CA ASN A 408 -4.07 -14.34 -6.74
C ASN A 408 -2.82 -13.79 -7.46
N ARG A 409 -1.79 -13.46 -6.66
CA ARG A 409 -0.42 -13.29 -7.14
C ARG A 409 0.25 -14.66 -7.11
N MET A 410 0.74 -15.10 -8.26
CA MET A 410 1.42 -16.38 -8.45
C MET A 410 2.87 -16.31 -7.96
N GLN A 411 3.56 -17.44 -7.85
CA GLN A 411 4.96 -17.46 -7.36
C GLN A 411 5.91 -16.69 -8.28
N ASP A 412 5.61 -16.62 -9.58
CA ASP A 412 6.36 -15.85 -10.58
C ASP A 412 6.02 -14.34 -10.58
N GLY A 413 5.19 -13.89 -9.64
CA GLY A 413 4.74 -12.51 -9.53
C GLY A 413 3.60 -12.13 -10.47
N THR A 414 3.20 -13.00 -11.40
CA THR A 414 2.04 -12.75 -12.26
C THR A 414 0.75 -12.70 -11.44
N ARG A 415 -0.24 -11.94 -11.91
CA ARG A 415 -1.54 -11.80 -11.25
C ARG A 415 -2.60 -12.42 -12.13
N ARG A 416 -3.39 -13.35 -11.59
CA ARG A 416 -4.42 -14.07 -12.35
C ARG A 416 -5.73 -14.19 -11.57
N ILE A 417 -6.84 -14.17 -12.29
CA ILE A 417 -8.14 -14.57 -11.75
C ILE A 417 -8.13 -16.10 -11.62
N THR A 418 -8.20 -16.61 -10.39
CA THR A 418 -8.14 -18.05 -10.13
C THR A 418 -9.51 -18.70 -10.02
N SER A 419 -10.55 -17.92 -9.72
CA SER A 419 -11.92 -18.41 -9.65
C SER A 419 -12.92 -17.29 -9.95
N ILE A 420 -14.00 -17.65 -10.63
CA ILE A 420 -15.20 -16.82 -10.77
C ILE A 420 -16.37 -17.68 -10.29
N THR A 421 -16.99 -17.27 -9.18
CA THR A 421 -18.02 -18.03 -8.48
C THR A 421 -19.30 -17.21 -8.34
N GLU A 422 -20.40 -17.72 -8.87
CA GLU A 422 -21.73 -17.14 -8.71
C GLU A 422 -22.34 -17.56 -7.38
N VAL A 423 -23.08 -16.65 -6.74
CA VAL A 423 -23.96 -16.96 -5.63
C VAL A 423 -25.35 -17.25 -6.18
N THR A 424 -25.85 -18.46 -5.94
CA THR A 424 -27.11 -18.95 -6.52
C THR A 424 -28.28 -18.90 -5.55
N GLY A 425 -28.01 -18.66 -4.27
CA GLY A 425 -29.03 -18.53 -3.23
C GLY A 425 -28.55 -19.04 -1.87
N CYS A 426 -29.51 -19.38 -1.00
CA CYS A 426 -29.25 -19.94 0.32
C CYS A 426 -30.19 -21.11 0.56
N GLU A 427 -29.65 -22.30 0.83
CA GLU A 427 -30.40 -23.50 1.17
C GLU A 427 -30.31 -23.74 2.68
N GLY A 428 -31.38 -23.46 3.40
CA GLY A 428 -31.36 -23.46 4.87
C GLY A 428 -30.38 -22.41 5.41
N GLU A 429 -29.30 -22.89 6.04
CA GLU A 429 -28.21 -22.04 6.54
C GLU A 429 -26.95 -22.10 5.68
N VAL A 430 -26.98 -22.75 4.51
CA VAL A 430 -25.81 -22.89 3.63
C VAL A 430 -25.94 -21.95 2.45
N LEU A 431 -24.94 -21.11 2.25
CA LEU A 431 -24.83 -20.26 1.06
C LEU A 431 -24.49 -21.14 -0.15
N SER A 432 -25.37 -21.16 -1.15
CA SER A 432 -25.21 -21.95 -2.37
C SER A 432 -24.45 -21.14 -3.42
N MET A 433 -23.48 -21.79 -4.06
CA MET A 433 -22.58 -21.17 -5.02
C MET A 433 -22.27 -22.13 -6.15
N GLN A 434 -21.97 -21.60 -7.33
CA GLN A 434 -21.45 -22.37 -8.46
C GLN A 434 -20.23 -21.68 -9.07
N GLU A 435 -19.12 -22.41 -9.21
CA GLU A 435 -17.92 -21.92 -9.87
C GLU A 435 -18.08 -22.08 -11.38
N LEU A 436 -17.79 -21.02 -12.15
CA LEU A 436 -17.89 -21.03 -13.62
C LEU A 436 -16.52 -21.16 -14.30
N PHE A 437 -15.50 -20.52 -13.72
CA PHE A 437 -14.13 -20.50 -14.24
C PHE A 437 -13.16 -20.78 -13.11
N THR A 438 -12.12 -21.55 -13.42
CA THR A 438 -11.03 -21.86 -12.50
C THR A 438 -9.69 -21.77 -13.24
N PHE A 439 -8.62 -21.47 -12.52
CA PHE A 439 -7.25 -21.56 -13.06
C PHE A 439 -6.59 -22.84 -12.58
N GLU A 440 -6.21 -23.70 -13.53
CA GLU A 440 -5.47 -24.92 -13.28
C GLU A 440 -3.97 -24.66 -13.43
N HIS A 441 -3.23 -24.81 -12.33
CA HIS A 441 -1.75 -24.80 -12.34
C HIS A 441 -1.27 -26.15 -12.89
N THR A 442 -0.65 -26.14 -14.08
CA THR A 442 -0.17 -27.36 -14.75
C THR A 442 1.30 -27.65 -14.48
N GLY A 443 2.05 -26.64 -14.05
CA GLY A 443 3.46 -26.80 -13.72
C GLY A 443 4.17 -25.46 -13.55
N THR A 444 5.47 -25.54 -13.30
CA THR A 444 6.36 -24.38 -13.28
C THR A 444 7.49 -24.65 -14.23
N SER A 445 7.77 -23.71 -15.13
CA SER A 445 8.85 -23.83 -16.10
C SER A 445 10.23 -23.77 -15.41
N PRO A 446 11.32 -24.18 -16.09
CA PRO A 446 12.67 -24.14 -15.53
C PRO A 446 13.15 -22.74 -15.11
N ASP A 447 12.64 -21.68 -15.75
CA ASP A 447 12.88 -20.27 -15.42
C ASP A 447 11.98 -19.73 -14.29
N GLY A 448 11.17 -20.59 -13.66
CA GLY A 448 10.34 -20.26 -12.51
C GLY A 448 8.98 -19.65 -12.86
N ARG A 449 8.59 -19.64 -14.14
CA ARG A 449 7.30 -19.10 -14.59
C ARG A 449 6.17 -20.09 -14.33
N VAL A 450 5.02 -19.59 -13.88
CA VAL A 450 3.85 -20.42 -13.60
C VAL A 450 3.14 -20.75 -14.92
N GLU A 451 3.09 -22.05 -15.24
CA GLU A 451 2.37 -22.60 -16.37
C GLU A 451 1.00 -23.09 -15.92
N GLY A 452 -0.04 -22.70 -16.64
CA GLY A 452 -1.39 -23.10 -16.32
C GLY A 452 -2.39 -22.56 -17.32
N ARG A 453 -3.63 -23.00 -17.17
CA ARG A 453 -4.72 -22.67 -18.09
C ARG A 453 -5.99 -22.30 -17.33
N PHE A 454 -6.78 -21.42 -17.94
CA PHE A 454 -8.13 -21.16 -17.48
C PHE A 454 -9.03 -22.27 -17.99
N ARG A 455 -9.81 -22.87 -17.10
CA ARG A 455 -10.79 -23.92 -17.40
C ARG A 455 -12.19 -23.41 -17.05
N THR A 456 -13.19 -23.79 -17.83
CA THR A 456 -14.59 -23.66 -17.41
C THR A 456 -15.06 -24.93 -16.70
N THR A 457 -16.05 -24.82 -15.83
CA THR A 457 -16.66 -25.97 -15.15
C THR A 457 -17.77 -26.64 -15.98
N GLY A 458 -18.14 -26.07 -17.14
CA GLY A 458 -19.25 -26.55 -17.95
C GLY A 458 -20.63 -26.08 -17.47
N VAL A 459 -20.70 -25.42 -16.31
CA VAL A 459 -21.94 -24.92 -15.73
C VAL A 459 -22.37 -23.64 -16.44
N ARG A 460 -23.67 -23.54 -16.78
CA ARG A 460 -24.25 -22.31 -17.34
C ARG A 460 -24.49 -21.30 -16.22
N SER A 461 -24.33 -20.02 -16.55
CA SER A 461 -24.58 -18.93 -15.61
C SER A 461 -26.00 -18.98 -15.05
N HIS A 462 -26.12 -18.87 -13.73
CA HIS A 462 -27.37 -18.69 -13.02
C HIS A 462 -28.09 -17.39 -13.44
N PHE A 463 -27.33 -16.39 -13.90
CA PHE A 463 -27.84 -15.09 -14.34
C PHE A 463 -28.16 -15.01 -15.84
N THR A 464 -28.17 -16.14 -16.57
CA THR A 464 -28.45 -16.19 -18.02
C THR A 464 -29.73 -15.43 -18.41
N ASP A 465 -30.83 -15.63 -17.67
CA ASP A 465 -32.10 -14.95 -17.97
C ASP A 465 -32.02 -13.44 -17.71
N ARG A 466 -31.22 -13.01 -16.73
CA ARG A 466 -30.97 -11.58 -16.48
C ARG A 466 -30.22 -10.97 -17.66
N PHE A 467 -29.16 -11.63 -18.14
CA PHE A 467 -28.41 -11.15 -19.31
C PHE A 467 -29.32 -10.98 -20.54
N LYS A 468 -30.15 -11.99 -20.83
CA LYS A 468 -31.12 -11.93 -21.95
C LYS A 468 -32.11 -10.77 -21.81
N ARG A 469 -32.67 -10.54 -20.62
CA ARG A 469 -33.58 -9.40 -20.34
C ARG A 469 -32.92 -8.05 -20.55
N TRP A 470 -31.62 -7.97 -20.37
CA TRP A 470 -30.81 -6.78 -20.57
C TRP A 470 -30.27 -6.66 -22.01
N GLY A 471 -30.66 -7.58 -22.91
CA GLY A 471 -30.23 -7.58 -24.30
C GLY A 471 -28.78 -8.06 -24.50
N VAL A 472 -28.20 -8.73 -23.51
CA VAL A 472 -26.87 -9.32 -23.59
C VAL A 472 -27.00 -10.82 -23.80
N ASP A 473 -26.58 -11.29 -24.97
CA ASP A 473 -26.55 -12.71 -25.28
C ASP A 473 -25.10 -13.22 -25.17
N LEU A 474 -24.87 -14.11 -24.20
CA LEU A 474 -23.56 -14.72 -23.99
C LEU A 474 -23.47 -16.01 -24.81
N PRO A 475 -22.43 -16.20 -25.63
CA PRO A 475 -22.32 -17.38 -26.49
C PRO A 475 -22.19 -18.65 -25.64
N GLU A 476 -22.86 -19.73 -26.03
CA GLU A 476 -22.79 -21.01 -25.30
C GLU A 476 -21.37 -21.58 -25.23
N LEU A 477 -20.53 -21.25 -26.22
CA LEU A 477 -19.12 -21.63 -26.29
C LEU A 477 -18.32 -21.12 -25.08
N LEU A 478 -18.77 -20.06 -24.41
CA LEU A 478 -18.14 -19.49 -23.22
C LEU A 478 -18.05 -20.54 -22.09
N TYR A 479 -19.02 -21.45 -22.02
CA TYR A 479 -19.10 -22.52 -21.00
C TYR A 479 -18.61 -23.88 -21.52
N LYS A 480 -18.04 -23.93 -22.72
CA LYS A 480 -17.39 -25.15 -23.22
C LYS A 480 -15.91 -25.06 -22.94
N ASP A 481 -15.37 -26.13 -22.40
CA ASP A 481 -13.92 -26.23 -22.25
C ASP A 481 -13.35 -26.28 -23.67
N ASP A 482 -12.37 -25.42 -23.97
CA ASP A 482 -11.68 -25.40 -25.25
C ASP A 482 -10.77 -26.64 -25.32
N ILE A 483 -11.40 -27.81 -25.42
CA ILE A 483 -10.76 -29.06 -25.79
C ILE A 483 -10.61 -29.00 -27.32
N ALA A 484 -9.46 -28.49 -27.76
CA ALA A 484 -8.86 -28.90 -29.02
C ALA A 484 -7.79 -29.96 -28.73
#